data_AF-A0A954BFN0-F1
#
_entry.id   AF-A0A954BFN0-F1
#
_cell.length_a   1.000
_cell.length_b   1.000
_cell.length_c   1.000
_cell.angle_alpha   90.00
_cell.angle_beta   90.00
_cell.angle_gamma   90.00
#
_symmetry.space_group_name_H-M   'P 1'
#
loop_
_entity.id
_entity.type
_entity.pdbx_description
1 polymer ?
#
loop_
_entity_poly.entity_id
_entity_poly.type
_entity_poly.pdbx_seq_one_letter_code
_entity_poly.pdbx_strand_id
1 'polypeptide(L)' 'DHLAKMYSSMKPDQAAGIFNQMEPDFAAGFLRVMKSEQAGLILASMETRKAYSVSLKLAEKNEDVRTSEDPVQ' A
#
# COMPACT_ATOMS: atom_id res chain seq x y z
N ASP A 1 12.01 -4.49 4.69
CA ASP A 1 13.00 -3.71 3.91
C ASP A 1 13.43 -4.35 2.59
N HIS A 2 13.81 -5.63 2.54
CA HIS A 2 14.35 -6.23 1.31
C HIS A 2 13.38 -6.22 0.12
N LEU A 3 12.11 -6.59 0.32
CA LEU A 3 11.11 -6.60 -0.74
C LEU A 3 10.77 -5.20 -1.25
N ALA A 4 10.58 -4.22 -0.35
CA ALA A 4 10.33 -2.83 -0.76
C ALA A 4 11.44 -2.30 -1.68
N LYS A 5 12.69 -2.64 -1.37
CA LYS A 5 13.85 -2.32 -2.21
C LYS A 5 13.81 -3.01 -3.58
N MET A 6 13.38 -4.27 -3.65
CA MET A 6 13.20 -4.98 -4.92
C MET A 6 12.15 -4.31 -5.80
N TYR A 7 10.96 -4.02 -5.26
CA TYR A 7 9.93 -3.32 -6.04
C TYR A 7 10.32 -1.88 -6.37
N SER A 8 11.19 -1.23 -5.59
CA SER A 8 11.77 0.09 -5.92
C SER A 8 12.70 0.10 -7.12
N SER A 9 13.25 -1.05 -7.50
CA SER A 9 14.01 -1.18 -8.74
C SER A 9 13.14 -1.51 -9.96
N MET A 10 11.86 -1.81 -9.78
CA MET A 10 10.93 -2.13 -10.86
C MET A 10 10.26 -0.86 -11.40
N LYS A 11 9.82 -0.91 -12.67
CA LYS A 11 8.92 0.13 -13.19
C LYS A 11 7.57 0.05 -12.45
N PRO A 12 6.89 1.20 -12.22
CA PRO A 12 5.60 1.22 -11.52
C PRO A 12 4.57 0.24 -12.09
N ASP A 13 4.42 0.17 -13.41
CA ASP A 13 3.49 -0.75 -14.08
C ASP A 13 3.80 -2.24 -13.82
N GLN A 14 5.09 -2.60 -13.76
CA GLN A 14 5.50 -3.98 -13.50
C GLN A 14 5.21 -4.37 -12.05
N ALA A 15 5.51 -3.47 -11.11
CA ALA A 15 5.16 -3.67 -9.71
C ALA A 15 3.63 -3.73 -9.56
N ALA A 16 2.89 -2.82 -10.18
CA ALA A 16 1.42 -2.79 -10.13
C ALA A 16 0.79 -4.08 -10.66
N GLY A 17 1.33 -4.67 -11.73
CA GLY A 17 0.90 -5.99 -12.22
C GLY A 17 1.00 -7.09 -11.15
N ILE A 18 2.04 -7.05 -10.31
CA ILE A 18 2.20 -8.00 -9.19
C ILE A 18 1.22 -7.65 -8.07
N PHE A 19 1.07 -6.37 -7.72
CA PHE A 19 0.14 -5.90 -6.68
C PHE A 19 -1.33 -6.20 -7.02
N ASN A 20 -1.72 -6.19 -8.30
CA ASN A 20 -3.07 -6.58 -8.73
C ASN A 20 -3.43 -8.03 -8.37
N GLN A 21 -2.41 -8.89 -8.26
CA GLN A 21 -2.55 -10.31 -7.90
C GLN A 21 -2.48 -10.56 -6.39
N MET A 22 -2.09 -9.55 -5.60
CA MET A 22 -2.02 -9.70 -4.15
C MET A 22 -3.41 -9.57 -3.52
N GLU A 23 -3.57 -10.20 -2.36
CA GLU A 23 -4.68 -9.92 -1.47
C GLU A 23 -4.61 -8.47 -0.96
N PRO A 24 -5.73 -7.73 -0.92
CA PRO A 24 -5.72 -6.30 -0.60
C PRO A 24 -5.07 -5.95 0.74
N ASP A 25 -5.28 -6.76 1.78
CA ASP A 25 -4.70 -6.54 3.11
C ASP A 25 -3.18 -6.66 3.10
N PHE A 26 -2.64 -7.61 2.34
CA PHE A 26 -1.21 -7.82 2.20
C PHE A 26 -0.56 -6.68 1.41
N ALA A 27 -1.17 -6.30 0.28
CA ALA A 27 -0.73 -5.15 -0.52
C ALA A 27 -0.71 -3.86 0.30
N ALA A 28 -1.76 -3.58 1.10
CA ALA A 28 -1.83 -2.41 1.96
C ALA A 28 -0.73 -2.40 3.05
N GLY A 29 -0.50 -3.55 3.69
CA GLY A 29 0.61 -3.71 4.64
C GLY A 29 1.97 -3.47 3.98
N PHE A 30 2.12 -3.92 2.74
CA PHE A 30 3.34 -3.72 1.97
C PHE A 30 3.57 -2.25 1.61
N LEU A 31 2.57 -1.56 1.07
CA LEU A 31 2.70 -0.15 0.67
C LEU A 31 3.03 0.76 1.86
N ARG A 32 2.62 0.40 3.08
CA ARG A 32 2.91 1.14 4.32
C ARG A 32 4.41 1.20 4.66
N VAL A 33 5.17 0.18 4.28
CA VAL A 33 6.62 0.13 4.52
C VAL A 33 7.44 0.65 3.34
N MET A 34 6.78 1.11 2.28
CA MET A 34 7.40 1.75 1.12
C MET A 34 7.45 3.26 1.29
N LYS A 35 8.32 3.93 0.53
CA LYS A 35 8.29 5.39 0.43
C LYS A 35 6.97 5.84 -0.24
N SER A 36 6.32 6.86 0.33
CA SER A 36 4.99 7.31 -0.11
C SER A 36 4.92 7.65 -1.60
N GLU A 37 5.94 8.30 -2.15
CA GLU A 37 6.01 8.64 -3.57
C GLU A 37 5.95 7.38 -4.46
N GLN A 38 6.73 6.35 -4.12
CA GLN A 38 6.76 5.11 -4.89
C GLN A 38 5.47 4.31 -4.73
N ALA A 39 4.91 4.27 -3.51
CA ALA A 39 3.61 3.65 -3.26
C ALA A 39 2.50 4.32 -4.09
N GLY A 40 2.51 5.65 -4.20
CA GLY A 40 1.59 6.42 -5.03
C GLY A 40 1.70 6.07 -6.52
N LEU A 41 2.92 5.96 -7.05
CA LEU A 41 3.14 5.57 -8.45
C LEU A 41 2.62 4.15 -8.74
N ILE A 42 2.83 3.21 -7.83
CA ILE A 42 2.33 1.83 -7.99
C ILE A 42 0.80 1.82 -7.95
N LEU A 43 0.18 2.49 -6.96
CA LEU A 43 -1.28 2.58 -6.87
C LEU A 43 -1.91 3.20 -8.13
N ALA A 44 -1.29 4.24 -8.68
CA ALA A 44 -1.74 4.88 -9.91
C ALA A 44 -1.67 3.97 -11.15
N SER A 45 -0.79 2.96 -11.11
CA SER A 45 -0.55 2.02 -12.21
C SER A 45 -1.32 0.71 -12.05
N MET A 46 -2.05 0.53 -10.94
CA MET A 46 -2.88 -0.65 -10.66
C MET A 46 -4.23 -0.61 -11.39
N GLU A 47 -4.90 -1.75 -11.45
CA GLU A 47 -6.30 -1.78 -11.87
C GLU A 47 -7.15 -0.99 -10.87
N THR A 48 -8.05 -0.13 -11.37
CA THR A 48 -8.83 0.79 -10.53
C THR A 48 -9.56 0.11 -9.38
N ARG A 49 -10.19 -1.05 -9.63
CA ARG A 49 -10.89 -1.81 -8.58
C ARG A 49 -9.94 -2.33 -7.51
N LYS A 50 -8.75 -2.81 -7.90
CA LYS A 50 -7.73 -3.31 -6.97
C LYS A 50 -7.14 -2.17 -6.15
N ALA A 51 -6.78 -1.07 -6.80
CA ALA A 51 -6.27 0.13 -6.15
C ALA A 51 -7.25 0.67 -5.10
N TYR A 52 -8.55 0.70 -5.41
CA TYR A 52 -9.61 1.08 -4.48
C TYR A 52 -9.64 0.16 -3.25
N SER A 53 -9.68 -1.16 -3.44
CA SER A 53 -9.68 -2.12 -2.33
C SER A 53 -8.46 -1.99 -1.43
N VAL A 54 -7.27 -1.81 -2.00
CA VAL A 54 -6.04 -1.59 -1.24
C VAL A 54 -6.07 -0.26 -0.47
N SER A 55 -6.64 0.80 -1.08
CA SER A 55 -6.77 2.11 -0.44
C SER A 55 -7.69 2.06 0.78
N LEU A 56 -8.79 1.29 0.71
CA LEU A 56 -9.67 1.06 1.86
C LEU A 56 -8.91 0.37 3.01
N LYS A 57 -8.13 -0.68 2.70
CA LYS A 57 -7.31 -1.38 3.69
C LYS A 57 -6.20 -0.53 4.28
N LEU A 58 -5.63 0.39 3.50
CA LEU A 58 -4.69 1.39 4.02
C LEU A 58 -5.35 2.35 5.01
N ALA A 59 -6.58 2.79 4.72
CA ALA A 59 -7.35 3.68 5.58
C ALA A 59 -7.75 3.00 6.90
N GLU A 60 -8.35 1.81 6.85
CA GLU A 60 -8.71 1.01 8.04
C GLU A 60 -7.52 0.88 9.00
N LYS A 61 -6.36 0.49 8.47
CA LYS A 61 -5.15 0.32 9.26
C LYS A 61 -4.52 1.66 9.74
N ASN A 62 -4.90 2.80 9.18
CA ASN A 62 -4.48 4.12 9.69
C ASN A 62 -5.43 4.64 10.78
N GLU A 63 -6.71 4.25 10.74
CA GLU A 63 -7.66 4.50 11.82
C GLU A 63 -7.25 3.78 13.12
N ASP A 64 -6.70 2.56 13.02
CA ASP A 64 -6.09 1.85 14.16
C ASP A 64 -4.95 2.66 14.82
N VAL A 65 -4.13 3.35 14.02
CA VAL A 65 -3.03 4.18 14.55
C VAL A 65 -3.60 5.42 15.24
N ARG A 66 -4.57 6.10 14.60
CA ARG A 66 -5.20 7.31 15.16
C ARG A 66 -5.95 7.04 16.46
N THR A 67 -6.64 5.91 16.58
CA THR A 67 -7.35 5.53 17.82
C THR A 67 -6.41 5.11 18.94
N SER A 68 -5.16 4.71 18.64
CA SER A 68 -4.12 4.45 19.64
C SER A 68 -3.37 5.70 20.11
N GLU A 69 -3.51 6.83 19.40
CA GLU A 69 -2.87 8.11 19.70
C GLU A 69 -3.77 9.10 20.48
N ASP A 70 -5.00 8.71 20.85
CA ASP A 70 -5.87 9.44 21.77
C ASP A 70 -5.83 8.84 23.20
N PRO A 71 -4.94 9.30 24.10
CA PRO A 71 -5.17 9.20 25.53
C PRO A 71 -6.07 10.38 25.94
N VAL A 72 -7.39 10.18 25.86
CA VAL A 72 -8.33 10.98 26.67
C VAL A 72 -8.79 10.12 27.84
N GLN A 73 -7.86 9.91 28.79
CA GLN A 73 -7.97 10.25 30.22
C GLN A 73 -6.75 9.74 30.99
#